data_AF-X0TYY1-F1
#
_entry.id   AF-X0TYY1-F1
#
_cell.length_a   1.000
_cell.length_b   1.000
_cell.length_c   1.000
_cell.angle_alpha   90.00
_cell.angle_beta   90.00
_cell.angle_gamma   90.00
#
_symmetry.space_group_name_H-M   'P 1'
#
loop_
_entity.id
_entity.type
_entity.pdbx_description
1 polymer ?
#
loop_
_entity_poly.entity_id
_entity_poly.type
_entity_poly.pdbx_seq_one_letter_code
_entity_poly.pdbx_strand_id
1 'polypeptide(L)'
;IGQRNWLPGVGLLAITLGLSVVIFLISLNTAERLYFSGWSSVRTSTRRKRKTRVQPSKSPTRSLLATTAKRLLPAQVQAILIKDLLVLRRDLRNMSQIVTPLILGIVYAVMLVRSGGEPPAGSGEAPAVFMEVLTNLMLYANVGISIFVGWSLLSRLAGMSFSLEGKQYWLLKTAPVSSLRLVTGKYLVAYLPTLSLCWIFLLLMSLLQRVSLDTLAYSLVVV
;
A
#
# COMPACT_ATOMS: atom_id res chain seq x y z
N ILE A 1 -36.71 6.13 -5.33
CA ILE A 1 -37.53 5.01 -4.79
C ILE A 1 -39.01 5.29 -5.15
N GLY A 2 -39.35 5.48 -6.43
CA GLY A 2 -40.62 6.15 -6.80
C GLY A 2 -41.23 5.78 -8.15
N GLN A 3 -40.79 4.70 -8.80
CA GLN A 3 -41.49 4.15 -9.96
C GLN A 3 -41.88 2.72 -9.62
N ARG A 4 -43.16 2.35 -9.81
CA ARG A 4 -43.81 1.06 -9.46
C ARG A 4 -43.25 -0.16 -10.23
N ASN A 5 -41.95 -0.22 -10.45
CA ASN A 5 -41.24 -1.30 -11.14
C ASN A 5 -40.78 -2.36 -10.12
N TRP A 6 -41.73 -3.01 -9.46
CA TRP A 6 -41.46 -4.03 -8.44
C TRP A 6 -40.78 -5.28 -9.01
N LEU A 7 -41.13 -5.68 -10.24
CA LEU A 7 -40.56 -6.85 -10.92
C LEU A 7 -39.02 -6.78 -11.09
N PRO A 8 -38.45 -5.71 -11.69
CA PRO A 8 -36.99 -5.60 -11.82
C PRO A 8 -36.32 -5.31 -10.47
N GLY A 9 -37.00 -4.66 -9.52
CA GLY A 9 -36.49 -4.47 -8.15
C GLY A 9 -36.30 -5.79 -7.41
N VAL A 10 -37.27 -6.70 -7.50
CA VAL A 10 -37.17 -8.06 -6.94
C VAL A 10 -36.08 -8.86 -7.64
N GLY A 11 -35.93 -8.72 -8.96
CA GLY A 11 -34.84 -9.35 -9.71
C GLY A 11 -33.44 -8.89 -9.26
N LEU A 12 -33.24 -7.58 -9.10
CA LEU A 12 -31.97 -7.02 -8.60
C LEU A 12 -31.70 -7.42 -7.15
N LEU A 13 -32.73 -7.45 -6.30
CA LEU A 13 -32.60 -7.95 -4.92
C LEU A 13 -32.24 -9.44 -4.88
N ALA A 14 -32.84 -10.26 -5.74
CA ALA A 14 -32.52 -11.68 -5.84
C ALA A 14 -31.07 -11.90 -6.32
N ILE A 15 -30.62 -11.12 -7.31
CA ILE A 15 -29.23 -11.19 -7.81
C ILE A 15 -28.24 -10.76 -6.74
N THR A 16 -28.50 -9.66 -6.03
CA THR A 16 -27.60 -9.18 -4.96
C THR A 16 -27.55 -10.13 -3.77
N LEU A 17 -28.69 -10.69 -3.36
CA LEU A 17 -28.76 -11.74 -2.33
C LEU A 17 -28.04 -13.02 -2.77
N GLY A 18 -28.27 -13.47 -4.00
CA GLY A 18 -27.59 -14.64 -4.57
C GLY A 18 -26.07 -14.45 -4.61
N LEU A 19 -25.61 -13.29 -5.07
CA LEU A 19 -24.19 -12.93 -5.09
C LEU A 19 -23.60 -12.90 -3.68
N SER A 20 -24.32 -12.33 -2.71
CA SER A 20 -23.90 -12.29 -1.31
C SER A 20 -23.76 -13.70 -0.72
N VAL A 21 -24.70 -14.60 -1.01
CA VAL A 21 -24.65 -16.00 -0.55
C VAL A 21 -23.47 -16.73 -1.19
N VAL A 22 -23.22 -16.55 -2.50
CA VAL A 22 -22.09 -17.16 -3.19
C VAL A 22 -20.76 -16.69 -2.59
N ILE A 23 -20.59 -15.38 -2.38
CA ILE A 23 -19.39 -14.81 -1.75
C ILE A 23 -19.22 -15.36 -0.33
N PHE A 24 -20.31 -15.44 0.44
CA PHE A 24 -20.29 -16.00 1.79
C PHE A 24 -19.84 -17.46 1.80
N LEU A 25 -20.38 -18.30 0.91
CA LEU A 25 -20.00 -19.72 0.79
C LEU A 25 -18.54 -19.88 0.37
N ILE A 26 -18.06 -19.07 -0.57
CA ILE A 26 -16.64 -19.06 -0.98
C ILE A 26 -15.75 -18.67 0.20
N SER A 27 -16.10 -17.61 0.93
CA SER A 27 -15.36 -17.17 2.11
C SER A 27 -15.34 -18.25 3.19
N LEU A 28 -16.46 -18.95 3.41
CA LEU A 28 -16.59 -19.98 4.44
C LEU A 28 -15.76 -21.22 4.10
N ASN A 29 -15.82 -21.70 2.86
CA ASN A 29 -14.97 -22.80 2.38
C ASN A 29 -13.48 -22.43 2.41
N THR A 30 -13.16 -21.18 2.02
CA THR A 30 -11.78 -20.67 2.08
C THR A 30 -11.28 -20.57 3.51
N ALA A 31 -12.10 -20.08 4.43
CA ALA A 31 -11.79 -20.01 5.86
C ALA A 31 -11.63 -21.41 6.44
N GLU A 32 -12.49 -22.37 6.14
CA GLU A 32 -12.39 -23.75 6.64
C GLU A 32 -11.07 -24.41 6.20
N ARG A 33 -10.72 -24.28 4.91
CA ARG A 33 -9.46 -24.83 4.36
C ARG A 33 -8.22 -24.14 4.92
N LEU A 34 -8.23 -22.81 5.00
CA LEU A 34 -7.05 -22.03 5.41
C LEU A 34 -6.91 -21.93 6.93
N TYR A 35 -7.99 -22.03 7.70
CA TYR A 35 -7.95 -21.92 9.15
C TYR A 35 -7.21 -23.10 9.76
N PHE A 36 -7.48 -24.33 9.29
CA PHE A 36 -6.80 -25.51 9.81
C PHE A 36 -5.33 -25.58 9.37
N SER A 37 -5.01 -25.20 8.13
CA SER A 37 -3.62 -25.10 7.66
C SER A 37 -2.87 -23.94 8.33
N GLY A 38 -3.57 -22.84 8.59
CA GLY A 38 -3.03 -21.65 9.26
C GLY A 38 -2.74 -21.94 10.73
N TRP A 39 -3.67 -22.54 11.46
CA TRP A 39 -3.48 -22.89 12.86
C TRP A 39 -2.41 -23.97 13.08
N SER A 40 -2.33 -24.97 12.20
CA SER A 40 -1.29 -26.00 12.29
C SER A 40 0.11 -25.48 11.94
N SER A 41 0.22 -24.46 11.07
CA SER A 41 1.50 -23.79 10.77
C SER A 41 1.91 -22.72 11.80
N VAL A 42 0.96 -22.21 12.59
CA VAL A 42 1.22 -21.23 13.67
C VAL A 42 1.75 -21.91 14.94
N ARG A 43 1.50 -23.20 15.16
CA ARG A 43 2.12 -23.96 16.25
C ARG A 43 3.36 -24.70 15.74
N THR A 44 4.51 -24.31 16.29
CA THR A 44 5.84 -24.89 16.06
C THR A 44 6.59 -24.45 14.80
N SER A 45 6.89 -23.15 14.74
CA SER A 45 8.28 -22.77 14.44
C SER A 45 9.16 -23.23 15.61
N THR A 46 9.26 -24.55 15.83
CA THR A 46 10.47 -25.08 16.45
C THR A 46 11.54 -24.72 15.46
N ARG A 47 12.33 -23.73 15.85
CA ARG A 47 13.49 -23.21 15.16
C ARG A 47 14.41 -24.39 14.86
N ARG A 48 14.15 -25.14 13.78
CA ARG A 48 15.08 -26.12 13.26
C ARG A 48 16.24 -25.26 12.82
N LYS A 49 17.26 -25.16 13.68
CA LYS A 49 18.54 -24.54 13.39
C LYS A 49 18.99 -25.18 12.08
N ARG A 50 18.68 -24.55 10.96
CA ARG A 50 19.31 -24.85 9.69
C ARG A 50 20.77 -24.62 9.99
N LYS A 51 21.52 -25.71 10.15
CA LYS A 51 22.98 -25.67 10.28
C LYS A 51 23.43 -24.69 9.22
N THR A 52 23.96 -23.55 9.67
CA THR A 52 24.53 -22.55 8.79
C THR A 52 25.72 -23.21 8.14
N ARG A 53 25.49 -23.95 7.06
CA ARG A 53 26.53 -24.29 6.11
C ARG A 53 26.95 -22.95 5.57
N VAL A 54 28.10 -22.48 6.03
CA VAL A 54 28.82 -21.35 5.43
C VAL A 54 29.03 -21.74 3.98
N GLN A 55 28.09 -21.35 3.12
CA GLN A 55 28.26 -21.43 1.68
C GLN A 55 29.02 -20.16 1.30
N PRO A 56 30.19 -20.28 0.67
CA PRO A 56 30.88 -19.11 0.15
C PRO A 56 29.96 -18.42 -0.86
N SER A 57 29.80 -17.12 -0.67
CA SER A 57 29.02 -16.22 -1.51
C SER A 57 29.40 -16.38 -2.99
N LYS A 58 28.60 -17.12 -3.74
CA LYS A 58 28.56 -17.05 -5.21
C LYS A 58 27.10 -17.01 -5.66
N SER A 59 26.56 -15.79 -5.76
CA SER A 59 25.40 -15.52 -6.61
C SER A 59 25.70 -14.27 -7.45
N PRO A 60 26.09 -14.41 -8.72
CA PRO A 60 26.40 -13.27 -9.59
C PRO A 60 25.13 -12.54 -10.08
N THR A 61 23.94 -13.11 -9.87
CA THR A 61 22.66 -12.61 -10.40
C THR A 61 21.95 -11.57 -9.54
N ARG A 62 22.45 -11.27 -8.34
CA ARG A 62 21.91 -10.17 -7.50
C ARG A 62 22.49 -8.80 -7.84
N SER A 63 23.38 -8.70 -8.83
CA SER A 63 24.37 -7.63 -8.89
C SER A 63 23.94 -6.37 -9.65
N LEU A 64 22.87 -6.32 -10.43
CA LEU A 64 22.56 -5.07 -11.14
C LEU A 64 21.96 -4.00 -10.22
N LEU A 65 20.86 -4.29 -9.53
CA LEU A 65 20.29 -3.37 -8.52
C LEU A 65 21.20 -3.21 -7.29
N ALA A 66 21.92 -4.27 -6.90
CA ALA A 66 22.83 -4.20 -5.76
C ALA A 66 24.10 -3.39 -6.07
N THR A 67 24.59 -3.33 -7.32
CA THR A 67 25.75 -2.50 -7.66
C THR A 67 25.39 -1.02 -7.74
N THR A 68 24.21 -0.67 -8.27
CA THR A 68 23.71 0.71 -8.24
C THR A 68 23.45 1.15 -6.79
N ALA A 69 22.77 0.32 -5.99
CA ALA A 69 22.53 0.62 -4.58
C ALA A 69 23.84 0.80 -3.80
N LYS A 70 24.84 -0.07 -4.03
CA LYS A 70 26.20 0.02 -3.43
C LYS A 70 26.95 1.29 -3.78
N ARG A 71 26.64 1.93 -4.91
CA ARG A 71 27.23 3.23 -5.29
C ARG A 71 26.54 4.40 -4.62
N LEU A 72 25.24 4.29 -4.35
CA LEU A 72 24.41 5.39 -3.83
C LEU A 72 24.31 5.44 -2.30
N LEU A 73 24.48 4.31 -1.60
CA LEU A 73 24.28 4.23 -0.14
C LEU A 73 25.45 3.52 0.57
N PRO A 74 25.93 4.04 1.72
CA PRO A 74 26.92 3.36 2.56
C PRO A 74 26.44 1.96 2.98
N ALA A 75 27.36 1.01 3.08
CA ALA A 75 27.05 -0.39 3.40
C ALA A 75 26.25 -0.56 4.72
N GLN A 76 26.50 0.31 5.71
CA GLN A 76 25.80 0.29 6.99
C GLN A 76 24.32 0.68 6.83
N VAL A 77 24.02 1.67 5.99
CA VAL A 77 22.67 2.16 5.70
C VAL A 77 21.87 1.06 4.99
N GLN A 78 22.48 0.36 4.04
CA GLN A 78 21.85 -0.76 3.34
C GLN A 78 21.55 -1.94 4.26
N ALA A 79 22.46 -2.26 5.17
CA ALA A 79 22.27 -3.34 6.13
C ALA A 79 21.08 -3.04 7.06
N ILE A 80 20.96 -1.79 7.53
CA ILE A 80 19.80 -1.33 8.31
C ILE A 80 18.53 -1.44 7.45
N LEU A 81 18.59 -0.99 6.19
CA LEU A 81 17.43 -0.97 5.30
C LEU A 81 16.88 -2.37 5.00
N ILE A 82 17.75 -3.30 4.60
CA ILE A 82 17.35 -4.68 4.29
C ILE A 82 16.82 -5.38 5.55
N LYS A 83 17.47 -5.16 6.70
CA LYS A 83 17.03 -5.71 7.98
C LYS A 83 15.60 -5.25 8.29
N ASP A 84 15.36 -3.95 8.30
CA ASP A 84 14.08 -3.41 8.74
C ASP A 84 12.96 -3.72 7.74
N LEU A 85 13.24 -3.73 6.43
CA LEU A 85 12.28 -4.17 5.40
C LEU A 85 11.86 -5.64 5.58
N LEU A 86 12.80 -6.51 5.94
CA LEU A 86 12.51 -7.92 6.22
C LEU A 86 11.71 -8.10 7.51
N VAL A 87 11.94 -7.26 8.52
CA VAL A 87 11.17 -7.27 9.77
C VAL A 87 9.73 -6.82 9.50
N LEU A 88 9.54 -5.73 8.75
CA LEU A 88 8.23 -5.24 8.34
C LEU A 88 7.40 -6.35 7.68
N ARG A 89 7.98 -7.07 6.71
CA ARG A 89 7.30 -8.16 5.99
C ARG A 89 6.97 -9.37 6.87
N ARG A 90 7.79 -9.65 7.89
CA ARG A 90 7.64 -10.83 8.75
C ARG A 90 6.63 -10.63 9.88
N ASP A 91 6.37 -9.38 10.25
CA ASP A 91 5.43 -9.05 11.33
C ASP A 91 4.02 -8.88 10.76
N LEU A 92 3.15 -9.85 11.05
CA LEU A 92 1.73 -9.81 10.65
C LEU A 92 1.02 -8.56 11.17
N ARG A 93 1.42 -8.04 12.34
CA ARG A 93 0.81 -6.85 12.92
C ARG A 93 1.13 -5.60 12.09
N ASN A 94 2.37 -5.49 11.64
CA ASN A 94 2.80 -4.38 10.79
C ASN A 94 2.17 -4.47 9.40
N MET A 95 2.03 -5.69 8.86
CA MET A 95 1.31 -5.92 7.61
C MET A 95 -0.17 -5.52 7.72
N SER A 96 -0.86 -5.89 8.81
CA SER A 96 -2.24 -5.46 9.08
C SER A 96 -2.38 -3.94 9.11
N GLN A 97 -1.41 -3.24 9.69
CA GLN A 97 -1.43 -1.78 9.75
C GLN A 97 -1.20 -1.11 8.39
N ILE A 98 -0.51 -1.76 7.45
CA ILE A 98 -0.35 -1.24 6.08
C ILE A 98 -1.62 -1.47 5.26
N VAL A 99 -2.38 -2.54 5.56
CA VAL A 99 -3.59 -2.92 4.82
C VAL A 99 -4.71 -1.90 4.98
N THR A 100 -4.94 -1.34 6.17
CA THR A 100 -6.05 -0.38 6.40
C THR A 100 -6.00 0.86 5.49
N PRO A 101 -4.90 1.65 5.44
CA PRO A 101 -4.83 2.80 4.54
C PRO A 101 -4.86 2.40 3.07
N LEU A 102 -4.36 1.22 2.73
CA LEU A 102 -4.44 0.69 1.36
C LEU A 102 -5.89 0.42 0.95
N ILE A 103 -6.69 -0.22 1.82
CA ILE A 103 -8.12 -0.46 1.58
C ILE A 103 -8.85 0.87 1.43
N LEU A 104 -8.61 1.83 2.32
CA LEU A 104 -9.24 3.16 2.22
C LEU A 104 -8.88 3.83 0.90
N GLY A 105 -7.60 3.80 0.51
CA GLY A 105 -7.15 4.29 -0.79
C GLY A 105 -7.96 3.67 -1.94
N ILE A 106 -8.03 2.34 -1.99
CA ILE A 106 -8.78 1.63 -3.04
C ILE A 106 -10.27 1.97 -3.02
N VAL A 107 -10.90 2.07 -1.86
CA VAL A 107 -12.33 2.43 -1.74
C VAL A 107 -12.56 3.84 -2.30
N TYR A 108 -11.73 4.80 -1.90
CA TYR A 108 -11.82 6.17 -2.44
C TYR A 108 -11.52 6.22 -3.93
N ALA A 109 -10.59 5.41 -4.42
CA ALA A 109 -10.32 5.23 -5.86
C ALA A 109 -11.56 4.82 -6.62
N VAL A 110 -12.20 3.74 -6.18
CA VAL A 110 -13.39 3.22 -6.83
C VAL A 110 -14.54 4.20 -6.71
N MET A 111 -14.70 4.88 -5.57
CA MET A 111 -15.73 5.91 -5.38
C MET A 111 -15.57 7.04 -6.39
N LEU A 112 -14.34 7.52 -6.60
CA LEU A 112 -14.05 8.65 -7.48
C LEU A 112 -14.19 8.25 -8.96
N VAL A 113 -13.71 7.06 -9.33
CA VAL A 113 -13.91 6.49 -10.67
C VAL A 113 -15.40 6.24 -10.98
N ARG A 114 -16.18 5.75 -10.01
CA ARG A 114 -17.64 5.55 -10.19
C ARG A 114 -18.42 6.85 -10.23
N SER A 115 -17.96 7.86 -9.51
CA SER A 115 -18.53 9.22 -9.58
C SER A 115 -18.10 9.94 -10.87
N GLY A 116 -17.09 9.42 -11.56
CA GLY A 116 -17.11 9.26 -13.01
C GLY A 116 -17.24 10.53 -13.84
N GLY A 117 -16.57 11.62 -13.49
CA GLY A 117 -16.36 12.78 -14.38
C GLY A 117 -17.61 13.49 -14.89
N GLU A 118 -18.81 13.02 -14.53
CA GLU A 118 -20.07 13.65 -14.83
C GLU A 118 -20.39 14.60 -13.69
N PRO A 119 -20.39 15.92 -13.94
CA PRO A 119 -20.87 16.87 -12.96
C PRO A 119 -22.27 16.44 -12.51
N PRO A 120 -22.59 16.56 -11.21
CA PRO A 120 -23.73 15.91 -10.58
C PRO A 120 -25.00 16.02 -11.42
N ALA A 121 -25.71 14.90 -11.60
CA ALA A 121 -26.96 14.81 -12.35
C ALA A 121 -27.98 15.81 -11.78
N GLY A 122 -28.08 16.97 -12.41
CA GLY A 122 -28.67 18.20 -11.85
C GLY A 122 -28.00 19.48 -12.35
N SER A 123 -26.84 19.38 -13.00
CA SER A 123 -26.04 20.50 -13.51
C SER A 123 -26.57 21.14 -14.81
N GLY A 124 -27.89 21.13 -15.03
CA GLY A 124 -28.51 21.73 -16.22
C GLY A 124 -28.42 23.27 -16.26
N GLU A 125 -28.12 23.92 -15.13
CA GLU A 125 -28.20 25.39 -14.98
C GLU A 125 -27.00 26.00 -14.19
N ALA A 126 -25.91 25.26 -13.95
CA ALA A 126 -24.79 25.78 -13.17
C ALA A 126 -23.87 26.70 -14.01
N PRO A 127 -23.36 27.83 -13.46
CA PRO A 127 -22.41 28.71 -14.14
C PRO A 127 -21.17 27.94 -14.63
N ALA A 128 -20.68 28.25 -15.84
CA ALA A 128 -19.54 27.55 -16.46
C ALA A 128 -18.28 27.51 -15.55
N VAL A 129 -18.06 28.58 -14.77
CA VAL A 129 -16.96 28.66 -13.79
C VAL A 129 -17.08 27.58 -12.70
N PHE A 130 -18.30 27.27 -12.24
CA PHE A 130 -18.52 26.25 -11.22
C PHE A 130 -18.19 24.84 -11.73
N MET A 131 -18.48 24.58 -13.00
CA MET A 131 -18.19 23.30 -13.65
C MET A 131 -16.68 23.09 -13.86
N GLU A 132 -15.96 24.16 -14.20
CA GLU A 132 -14.51 24.15 -14.31
C GLU A 132 -13.84 23.90 -12.95
N VAL A 133 -14.32 24.57 -11.89
CA VAL A 133 -13.83 24.35 -10.52
C VAL A 133 -14.08 22.92 -10.07
N LEU A 134 -15.26 22.34 -10.34
CA LEU A 134 -15.55 20.94 -10.00
C LEU A 134 -14.64 19.96 -10.73
N THR A 135 -14.37 20.21 -12.02
CA THR A 135 -13.48 19.36 -12.82
C THR A 135 -12.05 19.39 -12.27
N ASN A 136 -11.53 20.59 -11.96
CA ASN A 136 -10.22 20.76 -11.35
C ASN A 136 -10.15 20.16 -9.94
N LEU A 137 -11.20 20.33 -9.14
CA LEU A 137 -11.27 19.73 -7.80
C LEU A 137 -11.21 18.20 -7.87
N MET A 138 -11.80 17.58 -8.89
CA MET A 138 -11.76 16.14 -9.09
C MET A 138 -10.35 15.65 -9.46
N LEU A 139 -9.63 16.41 -10.31
CA LEU A 139 -8.21 16.16 -10.59
C LEU A 139 -7.34 16.29 -9.33
N TYR A 140 -7.55 17.34 -8.52
CA TYR A 140 -6.84 17.51 -7.25
C TYR A 140 -7.21 16.44 -6.22
N ALA A 141 -8.45 15.96 -6.20
CA ALA A 141 -8.88 14.90 -5.31
C ALA A 141 -8.14 13.58 -5.60
N ASN A 142 -7.85 13.26 -6.87
CA ASN A 142 -7.04 12.09 -7.21
C ASN A 142 -5.62 12.16 -6.65
N VAL A 143 -4.93 13.28 -6.88
CA VAL A 143 -3.59 13.52 -6.35
C VAL A 143 -3.64 13.52 -4.82
N GLY A 144 -4.67 14.16 -4.24
CA GLY A 144 -4.92 14.22 -2.80
C GLY A 144 -5.08 12.84 -2.16
N ILE A 145 -5.81 11.92 -2.78
CA ILE A 145 -5.95 10.54 -2.27
C ILE A 145 -4.61 9.82 -2.33
N SER A 146 -3.85 9.98 -3.42
CA SER A 146 -2.51 9.37 -3.52
C SER A 146 -1.60 9.84 -2.39
N ILE A 147 -1.52 11.17 -2.19
CA ILE A 147 -0.75 11.78 -1.10
C ILE A 147 -1.27 11.33 0.27
N PHE A 148 -2.60 11.25 0.45
CA PHE A 148 -3.21 10.79 1.70
C PHE A 148 -2.82 9.34 2.04
N VAL A 149 -2.85 8.44 1.06
CA VAL A 149 -2.42 7.04 1.23
C VAL A 149 -0.92 6.99 1.55
N GLY A 150 -0.10 7.74 0.80
CA GLY A 150 1.34 7.86 1.03
C GLY A 150 1.66 8.37 2.44
N TRP A 151 1.03 9.46 2.87
CA TRP A 151 1.17 10.06 4.19
C TRP A 151 0.75 9.09 5.31
N SER A 152 -0.39 8.42 5.15
CA SER A 152 -0.88 7.47 6.15
C SER A 152 0.04 6.26 6.28
N LEU A 153 0.70 5.83 5.20
CA LEU A 153 1.69 4.76 5.26
C LEU A 153 3.01 5.25 5.86
N LEU A 154 3.45 6.45 5.48
CA LEU A 154 4.69 7.05 5.96
C LEU A 154 4.67 7.29 7.46
N SER A 155 3.58 7.85 7.99
CA SER A 155 3.40 8.06 9.43
C SER A 155 3.50 6.74 10.23
N ARG A 156 2.93 5.65 9.71
CA ARG A 156 3.01 4.32 10.35
C ARG A 156 4.42 3.74 10.27
N LEU A 157 5.02 3.72 9.08
CA LEU A 157 6.36 3.16 8.87
C LEU A 157 7.42 3.93 9.67
N ALA A 158 7.39 5.26 9.62
CA ALA A 158 8.31 6.11 10.38
C ALA A 158 8.15 5.92 11.89
N GLY A 159 6.91 5.88 12.39
CA GLY A 159 6.64 5.63 13.82
C GLY A 159 7.16 4.26 14.28
N MET A 160 6.92 3.22 13.48
CA MET A 160 7.39 1.86 13.78
C MET A 160 8.92 1.74 13.73
N SER A 161 9.59 2.38 12.76
CA SER A 161 11.05 2.30 12.59
C SER A 161 11.82 2.76 13.82
N PHE A 162 11.32 3.74 14.56
CA PHE A 162 11.93 4.16 15.83
C PHE A 162 11.41 3.36 17.03
N SER A 163 10.11 3.08 17.10
CA SER A 163 9.52 2.38 18.24
C SER A 163 10.00 0.93 18.39
N LEU A 164 10.34 0.23 17.29
CA LEU A 164 10.76 -1.17 17.32
C LEU A 164 12.16 -1.40 17.90
N GLU A 165 12.99 -0.35 18.01
CA GLU A 165 14.32 -0.50 18.60
C GLU A 165 14.27 -0.58 20.12
N GLY A 166 13.34 0.13 20.77
CA GLY A 166 13.04 0.07 22.20
C GLY A 166 14.23 -0.29 23.09
N LYS A 167 14.18 -1.48 23.70
CA LYS A 167 15.23 -1.98 24.61
C LYS A 167 16.53 -2.30 23.88
N GLN A 168 16.51 -2.70 22.62
CA GLN A 168 17.73 -3.07 21.86
C GLN A 168 18.53 -1.87 21.35
N TYR A 169 18.10 -0.64 21.67
CA TYR A 169 18.81 0.58 21.27
C TYR A 169 20.27 0.64 21.78
N TRP A 170 20.59 0.01 22.91
CA TRP A 170 21.97 -0.08 23.42
C TRP A 170 22.93 -0.71 22.40
N LEU A 171 22.46 -1.68 21.61
CA LEU A 171 23.30 -2.41 20.65
C LEU A 171 23.72 -1.50 19.49
N LEU A 172 22.85 -0.57 19.10
CA LEU A 172 23.13 0.42 18.06
C LEU A 172 24.08 1.50 18.55
N LYS A 173 24.00 1.89 19.82
CA LYS A 173 24.97 2.82 20.43
C LYS A 173 26.38 2.24 20.49
N THR A 174 26.52 0.93 20.66
CA THR A 174 27.83 0.25 20.70
C THR A 174 28.39 -0.03 19.30
N ALA A 175 27.58 0.07 18.25
CA ALA A 175 28.03 -0.17 16.88
C ALA A 175 28.80 1.04 16.33
N PRO A 176 29.83 0.85 15.49
CA PRO A 176 30.59 1.94 14.87
C PRO A 176 29.81 2.58 13.71
N VAL A 177 28.62 3.10 14.00
CA VAL A 177 27.71 3.73 13.03
C VAL A 177 27.39 5.14 13.50
N SER A 178 27.62 6.14 12.66
CA SER A 178 27.26 7.52 13.00
C SER A 178 25.74 7.67 13.11
N SER A 179 25.28 8.51 14.04
CA SER A 179 23.85 8.76 14.27
C SER A 179 23.12 9.22 13.00
N LEU A 180 23.79 10.02 12.17
CA LEU A 180 23.25 10.52 10.91
C LEU A 180 22.99 9.38 9.91
N ARG A 181 23.87 8.38 9.82
CA ARG A 181 23.68 7.19 8.97
C ARG A 181 22.54 6.29 9.46
N LEU A 182 22.33 6.24 10.77
CA LEU A 182 21.22 5.50 11.36
C LEU A 182 19.88 6.17 11.00
N VAL A 183 19.79 7.49 11.17
CA VAL A 183 18.59 8.27 10.81
C VAL A 183 18.29 8.17 9.32
N THR A 184 19.29 8.33 8.45
CA THR A 184 19.06 8.21 6.99
C THR A 184 18.64 6.81 6.57
N GLY A 185 19.20 5.76 7.20
CA GLY A 185 18.75 4.39 6.99
C GLY A 185 17.27 4.20 7.33
N LYS A 186 16.85 4.68 8.49
CA LYS A 186 15.44 4.60 8.92
C LYS A 186 14.52 5.45 8.07
N TYR A 187 14.96 6.65 7.69
CA TYR A 187 14.22 7.51 6.78
C TYR A 187 13.97 6.80 5.45
N LEU A 188 15.01 6.21 4.85
CA LEU A 188 14.88 5.49 3.57
C LEU A 188 13.99 4.25 3.67
N VAL A 189 13.99 3.56 4.81
CA VAL A 189 13.09 2.42 5.07
C VAL A 189 11.62 2.84 5.06
N ALA A 190 11.30 4.03 5.57
CA ALA A 190 9.93 4.53 5.55
C ALA A 190 9.59 5.16 4.19
N TYR A 191 10.51 5.94 3.63
CA TYR A 191 10.29 6.75 2.42
C TYR A 191 10.24 5.92 1.13
N LEU A 192 11.16 4.98 0.91
CA LEU A 192 11.19 4.23 -0.36
C LEU A 192 9.94 3.36 -0.60
N PRO A 193 9.46 2.57 0.38
CA PRO A 193 8.27 1.76 0.18
C PRO A 193 7.00 2.61 0.03
N THR A 194 6.92 3.75 0.71
CA THR A 194 5.77 4.66 0.65
C THR A 194 5.71 5.37 -0.69
N LEU A 195 6.83 5.93 -1.16
CA LEU A 195 6.95 6.54 -2.47
C LEU A 195 6.57 5.53 -3.58
N SER A 196 7.12 4.31 -3.50
CA SER A 196 6.80 3.25 -4.47
C SER A 196 5.32 2.93 -4.49
N LEU A 197 4.67 2.80 -3.33
CA LEU A 197 3.23 2.57 -3.24
C LEU A 197 2.41 3.75 -3.76
N CYS A 198 2.84 4.97 -3.47
CA CYS A 198 2.19 6.20 -3.95
C CYS A 198 2.18 6.24 -5.48
N TRP A 199 3.33 6.02 -6.12
CA TRP A 199 3.43 5.96 -7.57
C TRP A 199 2.63 4.81 -8.18
N ILE A 200 2.66 3.61 -7.58
CA ILE A 200 1.83 2.48 -8.04
C ILE A 200 0.34 2.86 -8.00
N PHE A 201 -0.10 3.48 -6.91
CA PHE A 201 -1.48 3.87 -6.73
C PHE A 201 -1.91 4.96 -7.72
N LEU A 202 -1.05 5.97 -7.93
CA LEU A 202 -1.26 7.05 -8.90
C LEU A 202 -1.32 6.50 -10.34
N LEU A 203 -0.41 5.60 -10.71
CA LEU A 203 -0.41 4.93 -12.02
C LEU A 203 -1.70 4.13 -12.23
N LEU A 204 -2.14 3.39 -11.21
CA LEU A 204 -3.37 2.59 -11.28
C LEU A 204 -4.59 3.49 -11.48
N MET A 205 -4.68 4.61 -10.73
CA MET A 205 -5.74 5.61 -10.90
C MET A 205 -5.75 6.24 -12.27
N SER A 206 -4.59 6.68 -12.76
CA SER A 206 -4.44 7.30 -14.07
C SER A 206 -4.87 6.35 -15.18
N LEU A 207 -4.55 5.06 -15.04
CA LEU A 207 -4.97 4.02 -15.98
C LEU A 207 -6.49 3.78 -15.94
N LEU A 208 -7.09 3.73 -14.74
CA LEU A 208 -8.53 3.55 -14.56
C LEU A 208 -9.33 4.74 -15.14
N GLN A 209 -8.83 5.96 -15.00
CA GLN A 209 -9.50 7.19 -15.42
C GLN A 209 -9.16 7.63 -16.86
N ARG A 210 -8.24 6.93 -17.54
CA ARG A 210 -7.74 7.27 -18.89
C ARG A 210 -7.27 8.73 -19.01
N VAL A 211 -6.54 9.17 -17.99
CA VAL A 211 -6.00 10.54 -17.87
C VAL A 211 -4.88 10.77 -18.90
N SER A 212 -4.71 12.01 -19.37
CA SER A 212 -3.67 12.36 -20.35
C SER A 212 -2.26 12.14 -19.81
N LEU A 213 -1.30 11.83 -20.70
CA LEU A 213 0.08 11.57 -20.30
C LEU A 213 0.76 12.78 -19.63
N ASP A 214 0.38 13.99 -20.04
CA ASP A 214 0.93 15.23 -19.48
C ASP A 214 0.51 15.45 -18.02
N THR A 215 -0.76 15.16 -17.71
CA THR A 215 -1.28 15.27 -16.34
C THR A 215 -0.74 14.16 -15.45
N LEU A 216 -0.52 12.95 -16.00
CA LEU A 216 0.20 11.89 -15.30
C LEU A 216 1.62 12.34 -14.96
N ALA A 217 2.39 12.87 -15.93
CA ALA A 217 3.76 13.32 -15.69
C ALA A 217 3.83 14.41 -14.61
N TYR A 218 2.94 15.39 -14.66
CA TYR A 218 2.83 16.42 -13.63
C TYR A 218 2.52 15.82 -12.25
N SER A 219 1.53 14.94 -12.16
CA SER A 219 1.15 14.30 -10.90
C SER A 219 2.25 13.44 -10.29
N LEU A 220 3.11 12.84 -11.11
CA LEU A 220 4.22 12.00 -10.68
C LEU A 220 5.39 12.83 -10.10
N VAL A 221 5.54 14.08 -10.55
CA VAL A 221 6.50 15.04 -9.98
C VAL A 221 6.00 15.65 -8.68
N VAL A 222 4.68 15.84 -8.56
CA VAL A 222 4.05 16.40 -7.36
C VAL A 222 4.10 15.43 -6.17
N VAL A 223 4.13 14.13 -6.42
CA VAL A 223 4.10 13.03 -5.42
C VAL A 223 5.48 12.48 -5.14
#